data_AF-A0A5R2N708-F1
#
_entry.id   AF-A0A5R2N708-F1
#
_cell.length_a   1.000
_cell.length_b   1.000
_cell.length_c   1.000
_cell.angle_alpha   90.00
_cell.angle_beta   90.00
_cell.angle_gamma   90.00
#
_symmetry.space_group_name_H-M   'P 1'
#
loop_
_entity.id
_entity.type
_entity.pdbx_description
1 polymer ?
#
loop_
_entity_poly.entity_id
_entity_poly.type
_entity_poly.pdbx_seq_one_letter_code
_entity_poly.pdbx_strand_id
1 'polypeptide(L)'
;SVTELCEIAAQRGLMVDLHCDETDDPLSRHIEQLAYETQRLGLQGKVAGSHLTSMHSMDNYYVSKLLPLIAEAGVSAIPNPLINIMLQGRHDTFPKRRGMTRVKEMLALGIRVGWGQDCVLDPWYSLGTADMLDVAFM
;
A
#
# COMPACT_ATOMS: atom_id res chain seq x y z
N SER A 1 -5.33 3.90 -16.34
CA SER A 1 -5.16 2.56 -15.72
C SER A 1 -3.78 2.48 -15.04
N VAL A 2 -3.47 1.40 -14.29
CA VAL A 2 -2.13 1.21 -13.70
C VAL A 2 -1.06 1.19 -14.80
N THR A 3 -1.31 0.46 -15.90
CA THR A 3 -0.41 0.39 -17.07
C THR A 3 -0.13 1.78 -17.65
N GLU A 4 -1.17 2.57 -17.95
CA GLU A 4 -0.99 3.91 -18.54
C GLU A 4 -0.16 4.85 -17.63
N LEU A 5 -0.41 4.82 -16.32
CA LEU A 5 0.34 5.63 -15.36
C LEU A 5 1.82 5.23 -15.31
N CYS A 6 2.10 3.92 -15.31
CA CYS A 6 3.48 3.41 -15.31
C CYS A 6 4.19 3.72 -16.64
N GLU A 7 3.50 3.62 -17.78
CA GLU A 7 4.06 3.96 -19.09
C GLU A 7 4.40 5.45 -19.20
N ILE A 8 3.53 6.34 -18.71
CA ILE A 8 3.81 7.77 -18.64
C ILE A 8 5.05 8.03 -17.77
N ALA A 9 5.15 7.38 -16.61
CA ALA A 9 6.29 7.54 -15.73
C ALA A 9 7.60 7.05 -16.37
N ALA A 10 7.57 5.89 -17.02
CA ALA A 10 8.72 5.33 -17.73
C ALA A 10 9.18 6.24 -18.88
N GLN A 11 8.26 6.72 -19.72
CA GLN A 11 8.56 7.63 -20.83
C GLN A 11 9.15 8.96 -20.37
N ARG A 12 8.73 9.46 -19.20
CA ARG A 12 9.15 10.75 -18.65
C ARG A 12 10.29 10.64 -17.63
N GLY A 13 10.73 9.43 -17.28
CA GLY A 13 11.74 9.20 -16.25
C GLY A 13 11.28 9.56 -14.83
N LEU A 14 9.98 9.54 -14.55
CA LEU A 14 9.39 9.90 -13.26
C LEU A 14 9.32 8.70 -12.29
N MET A 15 9.09 9.00 -11.01
CA MET A 15 8.70 8.01 -10.00
C MET A 15 7.19 7.74 -10.06
N VAL A 16 6.76 6.61 -9.49
CA VAL A 16 5.36 6.23 -9.38
C VAL A 16 5.02 6.03 -7.90
N ASP A 17 3.97 6.69 -7.44
CA ASP A 17 3.33 6.40 -6.15
C ASP A 17 1.82 6.39 -6.39
N LEU A 18 1.20 5.22 -6.18
CA LEU A 18 -0.23 5.06 -6.37
C LEU A 18 -0.91 4.87 -5.01
N HIS A 19 -2.03 5.57 -4.80
CA HIS A 19 -3.04 5.12 -3.84
C HIS A 19 -3.56 3.76 -4.33
N CYS A 20 -2.98 2.69 -3.81
CA CYS A 20 -3.11 1.36 -4.37
C CYS A 20 -3.92 0.50 -3.42
N ASP A 21 -5.08 0.05 -3.89
CA ASP A 21 -5.95 -0.87 -3.16
C ASP A 21 -6.33 -0.38 -1.74
N GLU A 22 -6.60 0.92 -1.59
CA GLU A 22 -7.15 1.51 -0.36
C GLU A 22 -8.65 1.19 -0.22
N THR A 23 -8.93 -0.07 0.10
CA THR A 23 -10.27 -0.61 0.28
C THR A 23 -10.22 -1.87 1.13
N ASP A 24 -11.37 -2.33 1.60
CA ASP A 24 -11.55 -3.59 2.33
C ASP A 24 -11.95 -4.76 1.42
N ASP A 25 -12.04 -4.53 0.11
CA ASP A 25 -12.39 -5.53 -0.90
C ASP A 25 -11.20 -6.47 -1.21
N PRO A 26 -11.27 -7.78 -0.90
CA PRO A 26 -10.19 -8.75 -1.18
C PRO A 26 -9.95 -9.00 -2.68
N LEU A 27 -10.79 -8.47 -3.56
CA LEU A 27 -10.64 -8.54 -5.02
C LEU A 27 -9.93 -7.31 -5.60
N SER A 28 -9.72 -6.25 -4.83
CA SER A 28 -8.87 -5.12 -5.24
C SER A 28 -7.40 -5.52 -5.19
N ARG A 29 -6.81 -5.81 -6.35
CA ARG A 29 -5.49 -6.44 -6.51
C ARG A 29 -4.58 -5.69 -7.49
N HIS A 30 -4.74 -4.38 -7.58
CA HIS A 30 -3.98 -3.55 -8.52
C HIS A 30 -2.48 -3.59 -8.26
N ILE A 31 -2.06 -3.88 -7.03
CA ILE A 31 -0.66 -4.10 -6.67
C ILE A 31 0.01 -5.23 -7.48
N GLU A 32 -0.74 -6.26 -7.91
CA GLU A 32 -0.19 -7.31 -8.79
C GLU A 32 0.18 -6.72 -10.15
N GLN A 33 -0.70 -5.90 -10.72
CA GLN A 33 -0.43 -5.19 -11.97
C GLN A 33 0.70 -4.15 -11.79
N LEU A 34 0.73 -3.43 -10.67
CA LEU A 34 1.80 -2.46 -10.38
C LEU A 34 3.17 -3.15 -10.29
N ALA A 35 3.27 -4.31 -9.63
CA ALA A 35 4.49 -5.11 -9.58
C ALA A 35 4.92 -5.58 -10.97
N TYR A 36 3.98 -6.10 -11.78
CA TYR A 36 4.23 -6.50 -13.15
C TYR A 36 4.75 -5.34 -14.02
N GLU A 37 4.07 -4.19 -14.00
CA GLU A 37 4.46 -3.02 -14.79
C GLU A 37 5.80 -2.45 -14.34
N THR A 38 6.09 -2.53 -13.04
CA THR A 38 7.40 -2.13 -12.48
C THR A 38 8.53 -2.93 -13.11
N GLN A 39 8.36 -4.26 -13.22
CA GLN A 39 9.35 -5.12 -13.87
C GLN A 39 9.41 -4.89 -15.38
N ARG A 40 8.25 -4.87 -16.04
CA ARG A 40 8.14 -4.74 -17.50
C ARG A 40 8.79 -3.46 -18.03
N LEU A 41 8.63 -2.36 -17.31
CA LEU A 41 9.08 -1.02 -17.72
C LEU A 41 10.43 -0.61 -17.12
N GLY A 42 11.07 -1.47 -16.33
CA GLY A 42 12.37 -1.15 -15.72
C GLY A 42 12.29 -0.06 -14.63
N LEU A 43 11.20 -0.02 -13.86
CA LEU A 43 10.94 1.00 -12.83
C LEU A 43 11.38 0.56 -11.42
N GLN A 44 12.15 -0.52 -11.28
CA GLN A 44 12.59 -1.04 -9.99
C GLN A 44 13.26 0.06 -9.16
N GLY A 45 12.86 0.17 -7.88
CA GLY A 45 13.35 1.22 -6.99
C GLY A 45 12.75 2.61 -7.19
N LYS A 46 11.82 2.80 -8.13
CA LYS A 46 11.10 4.07 -8.37
C LYS A 46 9.59 4.00 -8.11
N VAL A 47 9.10 2.87 -7.62
CA VAL A 47 7.66 2.61 -7.46
C VAL A 47 7.30 2.38 -5.99
N ALA A 48 6.23 3.02 -5.56
CA ALA A 48 5.57 2.79 -4.28
C ALA A 48 4.09 2.45 -4.49
N GLY A 49 3.59 1.50 -3.70
CA GLY A 49 2.16 1.27 -3.47
C GLY A 49 1.79 1.79 -2.09
N SER A 50 1.07 2.91 -2.06
CA SER A 50 0.55 3.49 -0.82
C SER A 50 -0.72 2.77 -0.37
N HIS A 51 -0.95 2.72 0.95
CA HIS A 51 -2.05 2.04 1.64
C HIS A 51 -2.00 0.51 1.59
N LEU A 52 -2.28 -0.09 0.43
CA LEU A 52 -2.37 -1.54 0.23
C LEU A 52 -3.27 -2.25 1.25
N THR A 53 -4.33 -1.58 1.70
CA THR A 53 -5.17 -2.05 2.82
C THR A 53 -5.97 -3.30 2.45
N SER A 54 -6.32 -3.47 1.17
CA SER A 54 -7.05 -4.66 0.72
C SER A 54 -6.27 -5.96 0.99
N MET A 55 -4.94 -5.90 1.04
CA MET A 55 -4.06 -7.04 1.32
C MET A 55 -4.30 -7.62 2.73
N HIS A 56 -4.83 -6.82 3.67
CA HIS A 56 -5.31 -7.29 4.96
C HIS A 56 -6.40 -8.37 4.80
N SER A 57 -7.22 -8.24 3.76
CA SER A 57 -8.45 -9.02 3.55
C SER A 57 -8.33 -10.08 2.48
N MET A 58 -7.28 -10.02 1.66
CA MET A 58 -7.01 -11.02 0.63
C MET A 58 -6.81 -12.42 1.22
N ASP A 59 -7.17 -13.43 0.42
CA ASP A 59 -6.86 -14.83 0.71
C ASP A 59 -5.35 -15.05 0.92
N ASN A 60 -5.01 -15.87 1.92
CA ASN A 60 -3.63 -16.09 2.32
C ASN A 60 -2.80 -16.82 1.26
N TYR A 61 -3.42 -17.71 0.48
CA TYR A 61 -2.71 -18.42 -0.58
C TYR A 61 -2.43 -17.50 -1.77
N TYR A 62 -3.31 -16.55 -2.06
CA TYR A 62 -3.02 -15.50 -3.02
C TYR A 62 -1.87 -14.61 -2.54
N VAL A 63 -1.91 -14.13 -1.28
CA VAL A 63 -0.88 -13.23 -0.75
C VAL A 63 0.50 -13.90 -0.62
N SER A 64 0.55 -15.20 -0.34
CA SER A 64 1.82 -15.93 -0.27
C SER A 64 2.59 -15.96 -1.60
N LYS A 65 1.88 -15.79 -2.72
CA LYS A 65 2.48 -15.61 -4.06
C LYS A 65 2.75 -14.14 -4.37
N LEU A 66 1.84 -13.26 -3.95
CA LEU A 66 1.91 -11.83 -4.25
C LEU A 66 3.11 -11.14 -3.58
N LEU A 67 3.39 -11.42 -2.31
CA LEU A 67 4.49 -10.77 -1.59
C LEU A 67 5.86 -11.02 -2.25
N PRO A 68 6.22 -12.25 -2.66
CA PRO A 68 7.42 -12.48 -3.47
C PRO A 68 7.48 -11.63 -4.75
N LEU A 69 6.36 -11.47 -5.48
CA LEU A 69 6.31 -10.65 -6.69
C LEU A 69 6.59 -9.17 -6.40
N ILE A 70 6.03 -8.64 -5.31
CA ILE A 70 6.30 -7.26 -4.86
C ILE A 70 7.78 -7.09 -4.51
N ALA A 71 8.37 -8.06 -3.79
CA ALA A 71 9.78 -8.06 -3.42
C ALA A 71 10.69 -8.11 -4.67
N GLU A 72 10.41 -9.00 -5.62
CA GLU A 72 11.17 -9.14 -6.87
C GLU A 72 11.07 -7.90 -7.75
N ALA A 73 9.90 -7.26 -7.80
CA ALA A 73 9.68 -6.01 -8.50
C ALA A 73 10.37 -4.81 -7.84
N GLY A 74 10.78 -4.92 -6.57
CA GLY A 74 11.40 -3.83 -5.82
C GLY A 74 10.44 -2.66 -5.55
N VAL A 75 9.14 -2.93 -5.50
CA VAL A 75 8.10 -1.95 -5.14
C VAL A 75 8.15 -1.70 -3.63
N SER A 76 8.07 -0.43 -3.24
CA SER A 76 7.99 -0.03 -1.82
C SER A 76 6.53 0.01 -1.36
N ALA A 77 6.27 -0.25 -0.09
CA ALA A 77 4.95 -0.12 0.51
C ALA A 77 4.90 1.07 1.47
N ILE A 78 3.81 1.85 1.42
CA ILE A 78 3.59 2.99 2.31
C ILE A 78 2.28 2.80 3.09
N PRO A 79 2.28 2.04 4.19
CA PRO A 79 1.16 1.99 5.12
C PRO A 79 0.99 3.32 5.88
N ASN A 80 -0.26 3.68 6.15
CA ASN A 80 -0.65 4.91 6.85
C ASN A 80 -1.48 4.56 8.10
N PRO A 81 -0.85 4.12 9.22
CA PRO A 81 -1.54 3.51 10.35
C PRO A 81 -2.74 4.31 10.86
N LEU A 82 -2.51 5.60 11.15
CA LEU A 82 -3.52 6.51 11.74
C LEU A 82 -4.77 6.62 10.88
N ILE A 83 -4.61 6.60 9.56
CA ILE A 83 -5.71 6.76 8.62
C ILE A 83 -6.35 5.43 8.29
N ASN A 84 -5.53 4.39 8.07
CA ASN A 84 -6.04 3.06 7.76
C ASN A 84 -6.92 2.52 8.90
N ILE A 85 -6.53 2.68 10.18
CA ILE A 85 -7.39 2.20 11.29
C ILE A 85 -8.71 2.99 11.40
N MET A 86 -8.72 4.23 10.92
CA MET A 86 -9.88 5.12 11.01
C MET A 86 -10.84 4.92 9.84
N LEU A 87 -10.33 4.69 8.62
CA LEU A 87 -11.12 4.52 7.40
C LEU A 87 -11.52 3.08 7.12
N GLN A 88 -10.68 2.11 7.45
CA GLN A 88 -10.96 0.71 7.17
C GLN A 88 -11.87 0.06 8.21
N GLY A 89 -12.50 -1.05 7.85
CA GLY A 89 -13.46 -1.77 8.68
C GLY A 89 -14.78 -1.02 8.90
N ARG A 90 -15.04 0.08 8.18
CA ARG A 90 -16.28 0.87 8.29
C ARG A 90 -17.53 0.11 7.84
N HIS A 91 -17.36 -0.86 6.93
CA HIS A 91 -18.43 -1.72 6.46
C HIS A 91 -18.58 -3.03 7.27
N ASP A 92 -17.67 -3.32 8.20
CA ASP A 92 -17.80 -4.46 9.11
C ASP A 92 -18.76 -4.13 10.27
N THR A 93 -19.53 -5.12 10.71
CA THR A 93 -20.20 -5.09 12.02
C THR A 93 -19.23 -5.54 13.11
N PHE A 94 -19.34 -6.79 13.57
CA PHE A 94 -18.41 -7.44 14.48
C PHE A 94 -18.18 -8.90 14.06
N PRO A 95 -16.92 -9.39 14.09
CA PRO A 95 -15.68 -8.68 14.43
C PRO A 95 -15.31 -7.62 13.39
N LYS A 96 -14.62 -6.55 13.83
CA LYS A 96 -14.15 -5.46 12.95
C LYS A 96 -12.67 -5.64 12.63
N ARG A 97 -12.33 -5.64 11.34
CA ARG A 97 -10.95 -5.77 10.88
C ARG A 97 -10.11 -4.54 11.23
N ARG A 98 -8.78 -4.71 11.26
CA ARG A 98 -7.83 -3.58 11.40
C ARG A 98 -7.66 -2.82 10.09
N GLY A 99 -7.67 -3.55 8.96
CA GLY A 99 -7.54 -2.95 7.63
C GLY A 99 -6.15 -2.39 7.31
N MET A 100 -5.11 -2.84 8.01
CA MET A 100 -3.73 -2.44 7.74
C MET A 100 -3.05 -3.46 6.83
N THR A 101 -2.22 -3.01 5.89
CA THR A 101 -1.46 -3.93 5.03
C THR A 101 -0.50 -4.83 5.83
N ARG A 102 0.07 -5.86 5.17
CA ARG A 102 0.84 -6.94 5.81
C ARG A 102 2.29 -6.56 6.09
N VAL A 103 2.51 -5.51 6.88
CA VAL A 103 3.83 -4.91 7.13
C VAL A 103 4.84 -5.92 7.69
N LYS A 104 4.42 -6.78 8.64
CA LYS A 104 5.32 -7.76 9.26
C LYS A 104 5.87 -8.74 8.23
N GLU A 105 5.00 -9.25 7.36
CA GLU A 105 5.34 -10.17 6.29
C GLU A 105 6.19 -9.50 5.21
N MET A 106 5.88 -8.24 4.89
CA MET A 106 6.68 -7.43 3.96
C MET A 106 8.12 -7.25 4.44
N LEU A 107 8.29 -6.85 5.71
CA LEU A 107 9.62 -6.69 6.31
C LEU A 107 10.40 -8.02 6.34
N ALA A 108 9.73 -9.14 6.64
CA ALA A 108 10.35 -10.46 6.65
C ALA A 108 10.87 -10.89 5.26
N LEU A 109 10.30 -10.36 4.18
CA LEU A 109 10.72 -10.61 2.79
C LEU A 109 11.64 -9.52 2.24
N GLY A 110 12.05 -8.55 3.05
CA GLY A 110 12.93 -7.46 2.62
C GLY A 110 12.25 -6.41 1.72
N ILE A 111 10.92 -6.37 1.69
CA ILE A 111 10.17 -5.31 1.00
C ILE A 111 10.41 -4.00 1.76
N ARG A 112 10.72 -2.93 1.03
CA ARG A 112 10.93 -1.60 1.61
C ARG A 112 9.60 -1.03 2.09
N VAL A 113 9.49 -0.75 3.37
CA VAL A 113 8.29 -0.15 3.97
C VAL A 113 8.63 1.24 4.54
N GLY A 114 7.79 2.23 4.27
CA GLY A 114 7.86 3.56 4.89
C GLY A 114 6.52 3.93 5.53
N TRP A 115 6.52 4.54 6.71
CA TRP A 115 5.29 4.96 7.37
C TRP A 115 4.86 6.35 6.92
N GLY A 116 3.56 6.55 6.68
CA GLY A 116 2.98 7.86 6.40
C GLY A 116 2.02 8.34 7.49
N GLN A 117 2.05 9.66 7.75
CA GLN A 117 1.01 10.36 8.51
C GLN A 117 -0.28 10.48 7.69
N ASP A 118 -0.13 10.60 6.37
CA ASP A 118 -1.18 10.75 5.36
C ASP A 118 -1.98 12.06 5.52
N CYS A 119 -2.80 12.16 6.56
CA CYS A 119 -3.66 13.31 6.80
C CYS A 119 -3.30 14.05 8.09
N VAL A 120 -3.45 15.38 8.07
CA VAL A 120 -3.34 16.27 9.23
C VAL A 120 -4.44 17.31 9.15
N LEU A 121 -5.41 17.26 10.07
CA LEU A 121 -6.52 18.21 10.18
C LEU A 121 -7.27 18.44 8.86
N ASP A 122 -7.61 17.35 8.17
CA ASP A 122 -8.27 17.37 6.85
C ASP A 122 -9.61 16.60 6.86
N PRO A 123 -10.34 16.52 5.72
CA PRO A 123 -11.64 15.85 5.66
C PRO A 123 -11.63 14.36 6.01
N TRP A 124 -10.50 13.69 5.87
CA TRP A 124 -10.37 12.28 6.22
C TRP A 124 -9.94 12.13 7.68
N TYR A 125 -9.03 12.97 8.19
CA TYR A 125 -8.54 12.87 9.56
C TYR A 125 -8.54 14.19 10.31
N SER A 126 -9.38 14.29 11.34
CA SER A 126 -9.54 15.48 12.18
C SER A 126 -8.45 15.66 13.25
N LEU A 127 -7.44 14.79 13.28
CA LEU A 127 -6.30 14.84 14.21
C LEU A 127 -4.98 15.00 13.43
N GLY A 128 -3.86 14.81 14.13
CA GLY A 128 -2.51 14.84 13.56
C GLY A 128 -1.74 16.10 13.92
N THR A 129 -0.45 15.92 14.20
CA THR A 129 0.53 16.97 14.52
C THR A 129 1.70 16.97 13.54
N ALA A 130 1.65 16.09 12.53
CA ALA A 130 2.76 15.76 11.64
C ALA A 130 4.01 15.21 12.37
N ASP A 131 3.82 14.58 13.53
CA ASP A 131 4.90 13.88 14.25
C ASP A 131 4.97 12.40 13.82
N MET A 132 6.08 12.00 13.21
CA MET A 132 6.27 10.62 12.77
C MET A 132 6.51 9.64 13.93
N LEU A 133 6.85 10.11 15.14
CA LEU A 133 6.87 9.27 16.33
C LEU A 133 5.46 8.88 16.77
N ASP A 134 4.47 9.76 16.57
CA ASP A 134 3.06 9.41 16.83
C ASP A 134 2.59 8.32 15.85
N VAL A 135 3.00 8.41 14.57
CA VAL A 135 2.72 7.37 13.57
C VAL A 135 3.39 6.05 13.95
N ALA A 136 4.65 6.08 14.37
CA ALA A 136 5.43 4.89 14.70
C ALA A 136 5.04 4.23 16.04
N PHE A 137 4.41 4.98 16.94
CA PHE A 137 3.92 4.47 18.22
C PHE A 137 2.68 3.58 18.08
N MET A 138 1.93 3.72 16.99
CA MET A 138 0.63 3.06 16.80
C MET A 138 0.72 1.58 16.39
#